data_AF-A0A6S6SYH2-F1
#
_entry.id   AF-A0A6S6SYH2-F1
#
_cell.length_a   1.000
_cell.length_b   1.000
_cell.length_c   1.000
_cell.angle_alpha   90.00
_cell.angle_beta   90.00
_cell.angle_gamma   90.00
#
_symmetry.space_group_name_H-M   'P 1'
#
loop_
_entity.id
_entity.type
_entity.pdbx_description
1 polymer ?
#
loop_
_entity_poly.entity_id
_entity_poly.type
_entity_poly.pdbx_seq_one_letter_code
_entity_poly.pdbx_strand_id
1 'polypeptide(L)'
;MKEIINLKKLSYVDIAYKVLKKSKSSLLHYKEISQKAFDLKLIDNNDLIIAGNISSAINSNIRKSKIEGQNSKFISHGKGKYGLLENEPKGIFADIKNKNNEVKEHLLEALLSMPPFEFEELIAEVLRNLGFENISVTRKTGDGGIDVIGELVVAGCIKNNVCVQVKRLRNNVQRSSISELRGSLRPHEIGLFITTSDYSKPSIQEANDPYKAPISLINGRELIDIMCEFGMGVTSEKVMILDIDKSTTILDIPQPFDLNQEGIEIFTKYKGQIYYAIYFSENKILYDNEVYTSPSAVGTKVQNGQPVNGWRFWKFIDKKDNKTYPLDRLRKEKK
;
A
#
# COMPACT_ATOMS: atom_id res chain seq x y z
N MET A 1 -1.98 38.95 -37.13
CA MET A 1 -2.98 38.04 -36.53
C MET A 1 -2.26 36.99 -35.70
N LYS A 2 -2.21 37.17 -34.38
CA LYS A 2 -1.78 36.10 -33.46
C LYS A 2 -3.08 35.44 -32.99
N GLU A 3 -3.29 34.18 -33.35
CA GLU A 3 -4.35 33.35 -32.80
C GLU A 3 -4.21 33.31 -31.27
N ILE A 4 -5.13 33.98 -30.59
CA ILE A 4 -5.32 33.82 -29.15
C ILE A 4 -6.03 32.48 -28.99
N ILE A 5 -5.25 31.45 -28.70
CA ILE A 5 -5.77 30.13 -28.30
C ILE A 5 -6.58 30.36 -27.03
N ASN A 6 -7.91 30.30 -27.17
CA ASN A 6 -8.88 30.37 -26.09
C ASN A 6 -8.76 29.09 -25.24
N LEU A 7 -7.81 29.06 -24.30
CA LEU A 7 -7.71 28.02 -23.28
C LEU A 7 -8.91 28.16 -22.34
N LYS A 8 -9.97 27.40 -22.63
CA LYS A 8 -11.14 27.24 -21.77
C LYS A 8 -10.67 26.94 -20.34
N LYS A 9 -10.81 27.89 -19.41
CA LYS A 9 -10.39 27.74 -18.02
C LYS A 9 -11.16 26.55 -17.43
N LEU A 10 -10.44 25.47 -17.11
CA LEU A 10 -11.04 24.24 -16.58
C LEU A 10 -11.71 24.52 -15.23
N SER A 11 -12.86 23.90 -14.98
CA SER A 11 -13.48 23.99 -13.66
C SER A 11 -12.63 23.25 -12.63
N TYR A 12 -12.74 23.59 -11.34
CA TYR A 12 -12.06 22.85 -10.28
C TYR A 12 -12.44 21.37 -10.22
N VAL A 13 -13.65 21.02 -10.65
CA VAL A 13 -14.10 19.64 -10.78
C VAL A 13 -13.32 18.92 -11.89
N ASP A 14 -13.15 19.55 -13.06
CA ASP A 14 -12.41 18.97 -14.17
C ASP A 14 -10.90 18.87 -13.87
N ILE A 15 -10.35 19.86 -13.16
CA ILE A 15 -8.97 19.85 -12.68
C ILE A 15 -8.76 18.67 -11.73
N ALA A 16 -9.62 18.51 -10.72
CA ALA A 16 -9.55 17.39 -9.78
C ALA A 16 -9.64 16.03 -10.49
N TYR A 17 -10.57 15.88 -11.44
CA TYR A 17 -10.71 14.65 -12.22
C TYR A 17 -9.44 14.34 -13.03
N LYS A 18 -8.89 15.33 -13.74
CA LYS A 18 -7.65 15.16 -14.52
C LYS A 18 -6.46 14.77 -13.65
N VAL A 19 -6.31 15.39 -12.49
CA VAL A 19 -5.22 15.09 -11.55
C VAL A 19 -5.35 13.67 -11.01
N LEU A 20 -6.53 13.28 -10.53
CA LEU A 20 -6.76 11.95 -9.99
C LEU A 20 -6.62 10.86 -11.07
N LYS A 21 -7.07 11.12 -12.30
CA LYS A 21 -6.94 10.17 -13.42
C LYS A 21 -5.51 9.94 -13.87
N LYS A 22 -4.66 10.97 -13.81
CA LYS A 22 -3.22 10.87 -14.12
C LYS A 22 -2.39 10.35 -12.94
N SER A 23 -2.95 10.37 -11.74
CA SER A 23 -2.25 9.92 -10.53
C SER A 23 -2.09 8.40 -10.56
N LYS A 24 -0.88 7.92 -10.23
CA LYS A 24 -0.65 6.49 -9.93
C LYS A 24 -1.30 6.07 -8.61
N SER A 25 -1.56 7.03 -7.71
CA SER A 25 -2.28 6.80 -6.46
C SER A 25 -3.78 6.90 -6.71
N SER A 26 -4.53 5.91 -6.23
CA SER A 26 -6.01 5.90 -6.25
C SER A 26 -6.64 6.92 -5.29
N LEU A 27 -5.86 7.46 -4.35
CA LEU A 27 -6.32 8.36 -3.30
C LEU A 27 -5.35 9.52 -3.09
N LEU A 28 -5.85 10.76 -3.04
CA LEU A 28 -5.05 11.95 -2.76
C LEU A 28 -5.77 12.90 -1.80
N HIS A 29 -5.02 13.55 -0.92
CA HIS A 29 -5.50 14.66 -0.12
C HIS A 29 -5.68 15.91 -0.97
N TYR A 30 -6.66 16.77 -0.67
CA TYR A 30 -6.97 17.96 -1.49
C TYR A 30 -5.79 18.91 -1.70
N LYS A 31 -4.88 19.00 -0.73
CA LYS A 31 -3.62 19.76 -0.88
C LYS A 31 -2.68 19.14 -1.92
N GLU A 32 -2.61 17.81 -1.98
CA GLU A 32 -1.82 17.09 -2.97
C GLU A 32 -2.45 17.18 -4.36
N ILE A 33 -3.79 17.17 -4.43
CA ILE A 33 -4.53 17.40 -5.68
C ILE A 33 -4.19 18.79 -6.22
N SER A 34 -4.21 19.81 -5.35
CA SER A 34 -3.84 21.18 -5.70
C SER A 34 -2.38 21.29 -6.14
N GLN A 35 -1.43 20.69 -5.40
CA GLN A 35 -0.02 20.68 -5.79
C GLN A 35 0.18 20.04 -7.16
N LYS A 36 -0.40 18.86 -7.41
CA LYS A 36 -0.31 18.20 -8.72
C LYS A 36 -1.01 18.98 -9.82
N ALA A 37 -2.11 19.67 -9.53
CA ALA A 37 -2.76 20.56 -10.49
C ALA A 37 -1.83 21.70 -10.91
N PHE A 38 -1.11 22.28 -9.95
CA PHE A 38 -0.11 23.31 -10.20
C PHE A 38 1.08 22.77 -11.02
N ASP A 39 1.61 21.61 -10.66
CA ASP A 39 2.71 20.96 -11.40
C ASP A 39 2.31 20.66 -12.86
N LEU A 40 1.04 20.32 -13.09
CA LEU A 40 0.46 20.09 -14.42
C LEU A 40 0.06 21.38 -15.16
N LYS A 41 0.32 22.57 -14.58
CA LYS A 41 -0.06 23.89 -15.10
C LYS A 41 -1.57 24.01 -15.38
N LEU A 42 -2.39 23.36 -14.55
CA LEU A 42 -3.86 23.43 -14.61
C LEU A 42 -4.43 24.57 -13.75
N ILE A 43 -3.63 25.08 -12.81
CA ILE A 43 -3.92 26.23 -11.96
C ILE A 43 -2.67 27.14 -11.89
N ASP A 44 -2.89 28.42 -11.64
CA ASP A 44 -1.84 29.45 -11.69
C ASP A 44 -1.00 29.54 -10.39
N ASN A 45 -1.55 29.07 -9.25
CA ASN A 45 -0.86 29.01 -7.97
C ASN A 45 -1.38 27.84 -7.11
N ASN A 46 -0.69 27.51 -6.01
CA ASN A 46 -1.03 26.42 -5.10
C ASN A 46 -1.32 26.90 -3.67
N ASP A 47 -2.15 27.93 -3.52
CA ASP A 47 -2.46 28.45 -2.19
C ASP A 47 -3.55 27.62 -1.48
N LEU A 48 -3.62 27.75 -0.15
CA LEU A 48 -4.63 27.07 0.68
C LEU A 48 -6.06 27.36 0.23
N ILE A 49 -6.32 28.55 -0.33
CA ILE A 49 -7.62 28.95 -0.87
C ILE A 49 -7.98 28.09 -2.08
N ILE A 50 -7.05 27.90 -3.03
CA ILE A 50 -7.31 27.08 -4.22
C ILE A 50 -7.50 25.62 -3.83
N ALA A 51 -6.66 25.09 -2.94
CA ALA A 51 -6.82 23.75 -2.41
C ALA A 51 -8.21 23.58 -1.75
N GLY A 52 -8.65 24.57 -0.96
CA GLY A 52 -9.98 24.60 -0.35
C GLY A 52 -11.11 24.63 -1.38
N ASN A 53 -10.97 25.43 -2.44
CA ASN A 53 -11.95 25.52 -3.53
C ASN A 53 -12.08 24.20 -4.29
N ILE A 54 -10.96 23.51 -4.56
CA ILE A 54 -10.95 22.18 -5.18
C ILE A 54 -11.72 21.19 -4.29
N SER A 55 -11.40 21.16 -2.99
CA SER A 55 -12.11 20.30 -2.02
C SER A 55 -13.61 20.58 -1.97
N SER A 56 -14.00 21.85 -1.95
CA SER A 56 -15.41 22.28 -1.95
C SER A 56 -16.13 21.88 -3.24
N ALA A 57 -15.49 22.05 -4.40
CA ALA A 57 -16.03 21.67 -5.70
C ALA A 57 -16.27 20.15 -5.80
N ILE A 58 -15.32 19.34 -5.31
CA ILE A 58 -15.48 17.87 -5.25
C ILE A 58 -16.66 17.50 -4.35
N ASN A 59 -16.73 18.05 -3.13
CA ASN A 59 -17.83 17.76 -2.20
C ASN A 59 -19.20 18.18 -2.74
N SER A 60 -19.28 19.35 -3.39
CA SER A 60 -20.50 19.83 -4.04
C SER A 60 -20.92 18.89 -5.17
N ASN A 61 -19.98 18.41 -5.99
CA ASN A 61 -20.27 17.42 -7.03
C ASN A 61 -20.80 16.11 -6.45
N ILE A 62 -20.15 15.57 -5.41
CA ILE A 62 -20.60 14.33 -4.74
C ILE A 62 -22.04 14.49 -4.20
N ARG A 63 -22.32 15.61 -3.51
CA ARG A 63 -23.65 15.90 -2.96
C ARG A 63 -24.69 16.03 -4.06
N LYS A 64 -24.39 16.79 -5.12
CA LYS A 64 -25.31 17.03 -6.24
C LYS A 64 -25.66 15.72 -6.97
N SER A 65 -24.67 14.90 -7.31
CA SER A 65 -24.90 13.60 -7.94
C SER A 65 -25.78 12.69 -7.09
N LYS A 66 -25.58 12.68 -5.76
CA LYS A 66 -26.43 11.90 -4.83
C LYS A 66 -27.89 12.36 -4.84
N ILE A 67 -28.15 13.67 -4.90
CA ILE A 67 -29.50 14.24 -4.97
C ILE A 67 -30.17 13.89 -6.31
N GLU A 68 -29.41 13.92 -7.40
CA GLU A 68 -29.88 13.63 -8.76
C GLU A 68 -30.02 12.13 -9.06
N GLY A 69 -29.73 11.25 -8.10
CA GLY A 69 -29.74 9.80 -8.30
C GLY A 69 -28.66 9.29 -9.26
N GLN A 70 -27.62 10.10 -9.51
CA GLN A 70 -26.51 9.77 -10.40
C GLN A 70 -25.25 9.38 -9.61
N ASN A 71 -24.39 8.58 -10.23
CA ASN A 71 -23.10 8.25 -9.67
C ASN A 71 -22.14 9.45 -9.82
N SER A 72 -21.58 9.92 -8.70
CA SER A 72 -20.53 10.95 -8.73
C SER A 72 -19.26 10.41 -9.39
N LYS A 73 -18.48 11.28 -10.02
CA LYS A 73 -17.14 10.94 -10.52
C LYS A 73 -16.16 10.67 -9.37
N PHE A 74 -16.44 11.21 -8.18
CA PHE A 74 -15.54 11.20 -7.04
C PHE A 74 -16.12 10.40 -5.88
N ILE A 75 -15.22 9.89 -5.04
CA ILE A 75 -15.55 9.33 -3.73
C ILE A 75 -14.71 10.05 -2.67
N SER A 76 -15.34 10.37 -1.53
CA SER A 76 -14.66 10.97 -0.38
C SER A 76 -14.33 9.88 0.64
N HIS A 77 -13.08 9.83 1.08
CA HIS A 77 -12.61 8.91 2.13
C HIS A 77 -12.47 9.61 3.49
N GLY A 78 -13.02 10.82 3.63
CA GLY A 78 -12.88 11.63 4.84
C GLY A 78 -11.49 12.24 5.00
N LYS A 79 -11.33 13.07 6.04
CA LYS A 79 -10.08 13.82 6.34
C LYS A 79 -9.49 14.55 5.11
N GLY A 80 -10.33 15.00 4.18
CA GLY A 80 -9.92 15.72 2.96
C GLY A 80 -9.29 14.86 1.85
N LYS A 81 -9.45 13.53 1.90
CA LYS A 81 -8.93 12.60 0.88
C LYS A 81 -10.02 12.21 -0.12
N TYR A 82 -9.68 12.21 -1.41
CA TYR A 82 -10.60 11.94 -2.52
C TYR A 82 -9.99 10.94 -3.52
N GLY A 83 -10.87 10.10 -4.07
CA GLY A 83 -10.56 9.16 -5.15
C GLY A 83 -11.57 9.27 -6.29
N LEU A 84 -11.37 8.49 -7.35
CA LEU A 84 -12.33 8.36 -8.44
C LEU A 84 -13.21 7.13 -8.25
N LEU A 85 -14.52 7.27 -8.46
CA LEU A 85 -15.45 6.15 -8.34
C LEU A 85 -15.14 5.04 -9.37
N GLU A 86 -14.60 5.40 -10.55
CA GLU A 86 -14.21 4.42 -11.57
C GLU A 86 -13.08 3.49 -11.12
N ASN A 87 -12.28 3.90 -10.15
CA ASN A 87 -11.17 3.14 -9.59
C ASN A 87 -11.56 2.32 -8.35
N GLU A 88 -12.78 2.51 -7.82
CA GLU A 88 -13.24 1.67 -6.73
C GLU A 88 -13.44 0.24 -7.23
N PRO A 89 -13.07 -0.77 -6.41
CA PRO A 89 -13.33 -2.16 -6.75
C PRO A 89 -14.84 -2.34 -6.98
N LYS A 90 -15.19 -3.16 -7.98
CA LYS A 90 -16.57 -3.49 -8.33
C LYS A 90 -16.80 -5.00 -8.22
N GLY A 91 -18.06 -5.38 -8.09
CA GLY A 91 -18.45 -6.79 -7.94
C GLY A 91 -17.79 -7.42 -6.73
N ILE A 92 -17.28 -8.64 -6.89
CA ILE A 92 -16.72 -9.45 -5.80
C ILE A 92 -15.63 -8.73 -4.98
N PHE A 93 -14.80 -7.89 -5.61
CA PHE A 93 -13.76 -7.15 -4.89
C PHE A 93 -14.34 -6.06 -3.98
N ALA A 94 -15.47 -5.45 -4.38
CA ALA A 94 -16.20 -4.48 -3.55
C ALA A 94 -16.82 -5.19 -2.35
N ASP A 95 -17.42 -6.36 -2.59
CA ASP A 95 -18.08 -7.16 -1.56
C ASP A 95 -17.08 -7.65 -0.51
N ILE A 96 -15.91 -8.14 -0.94
CA ILE A 96 -14.79 -8.51 -0.04
C ILE A 96 -14.35 -7.31 0.79
N LYS A 97 -14.13 -6.15 0.16
CA LYS A 97 -13.73 -4.92 0.88
C LYS A 97 -14.77 -4.52 1.92
N ASN A 98 -16.05 -4.53 1.56
CA ASN A 98 -17.14 -4.20 2.47
C ASN A 98 -17.24 -5.19 3.63
N LYS A 99 -17.12 -6.49 3.35
CA LYS A 99 -17.13 -7.52 4.37
C LYS A 99 -15.97 -7.38 5.35
N ASN A 100 -14.77 -7.10 4.84
CA ASN A 100 -13.60 -6.88 5.68
C ASN A 100 -13.78 -5.64 6.57
N ASN A 101 -14.36 -4.56 6.05
CA ASN A 101 -14.65 -3.38 6.87
C ASN A 101 -15.70 -3.67 7.95
N GLU A 102 -16.75 -4.44 7.65
CA GLU A 102 -17.74 -4.88 8.64
C GLU A 102 -17.09 -5.67 9.78
N VAL A 103 -16.22 -6.62 9.44
CA VAL A 103 -15.46 -7.41 10.43
C VAL A 103 -14.58 -6.51 11.30
N LYS A 104 -13.92 -5.51 10.72
CA LYS A 104 -13.10 -4.53 11.47
C LYS A 104 -13.92 -3.72 12.46
N GLU A 105 -15.10 -3.26 12.07
CA GLU A 105 -16.01 -2.53 12.97
C GLU A 105 -16.53 -3.46 14.09
N HIS A 106 -16.89 -4.71 13.78
CA HIS A 106 -17.29 -5.68 14.80
C HIS A 106 -16.14 -6.02 15.77
N LEU A 107 -14.91 -6.15 15.27
CA LEU A 107 -13.74 -6.35 16.13
C LEU A 107 -13.54 -5.16 17.06
N LEU A 108 -13.67 -3.92 16.55
CA LEU A 108 -13.58 -2.72 17.38
C LEU A 108 -14.65 -2.68 18.48
N GLU A 109 -15.89 -3.06 18.18
CA GLU A 109 -16.98 -3.17 19.16
C GLU A 109 -16.74 -4.26 20.19
N ALA A 110 -16.12 -5.38 19.79
CA ALA A 110 -15.69 -6.43 20.71
C ALA A 110 -14.60 -5.91 21.67
N LEU A 111 -13.60 -5.18 21.16
CA LEU A 111 -12.60 -4.51 22.00
C LEU A 111 -13.25 -3.52 22.97
N LEU A 112 -14.23 -2.74 22.51
CA LEU A 112 -14.96 -1.80 23.36
C LEU A 112 -15.79 -2.47 24.45
N SER A 113 -16.19 -3.73 24.27
CA SER A 113 -16.93 -4.51 25.27
C SER A 113 -16.04 -5.31 26.22
N MET A 114 -14.73 -5.38 25.92
CA MET A 114 -13.76 -6.15 26.68
C MET A 114 -13.48 -5.56 28.07
N PRO A 115 -13.30 -6.39 29.11
CA PRO A 115 -12.83 -5.94 30.42
C PRO A 115 -11.51 -5.15 30.31
N PRO A 116 -11.31 -4.07 31.09
CA PRO A 116 -10.10 -3.23 30.98
C PRO A 116 -8.79 -4.02 31.08
N PHE A 117 -8.68 -4.91 32.06
CA PHE A 117 -7.48 -5.72 32.27
C PHE A 117 -7.21 -6.70 31.12
N GLU A 118 -8.25 -7.33 30.56
CA GLU A 118 -8.10 -8.20 29.39
C GLU A 118 -7.65 -7.40 28.15
N PHE A 119 -8.10 -6.16 28.02
CA PHE A 119 -7.67 -5.29 26.94
C PHE A 119 -6.20 -4.89 27.08
N GLU A 120 -5.72 -4.61 28.29
CA GLU A 120 -4.30 -4.34 28.56
C GLU A 120 -3.40 -5.54 28.21
N GLU A 121 -3.82 -6.76 28.59
CA GLU A 121 -3.13 -8.01 28.22
C GLU A 121 -3.15 -8.26 26.71
N LEU A 122 -4.26 -7.98 26.03
CA LEU A 122 -4.33 -8.04 24.57
C LEU A 122 -3.34 -7.06 23.93
N ILE A 123 -3.26 -5.82 24.42
CA ILE A 123 -2.30 -4.84 23.92
C ILE A 123 -0.87 -5.31 24.14
N ALA A 124 -0.56 -5.93 25.30
CA ALA A 124 0.75 -6.53 25.52
C ALA A 124 1.07 -7.58 24.44
N GLU A 125 0.11 -8.44 24.08
CA GLU A 125 0.28 -9.43 23.01
C GLU A 125 0.45 -8.80 21.63
N VAL A 126 -0.30 -7.73 21.32
CA VAL A 126 -0.12 -6.95 20.08
C VAL A 126 1.31 -6.43 19.98
N LEU A 127 1.84 -5.88 21.07
CA LEU A 127 3.20 -5.35 21.10
C LEU A 127 4.27 -6.45 20.97
N ARG A 128 4.04 -7.64 21.53
CA ARG A 128 4.93 -8.80 21.30
C ARG A 128 5.00 -9.15 19.82
N ASN A 129 3.85 -9.20 19.13
CA ASN A 129 3.79 -9.48 17.70
C ASN A 129 4.45 -8.38 16.85
N LEU A 130 4.44 -7.13 17.32
CA LEU A 130 5.19 -6.02 16.73
C LEU A 130 6.72 -6.08 16.99
N GLY A 131 7.19 -7.06 17.75
CA GLY A 131 8.61 -7.28 18.03
C GLY A 131 9.16 -6.50 19.24
N PHE A 132 8.29 -6.02 20.13
CA PHE A 132 8.73 -5.49 21.42
C PHE A 132 9.15 -6.65 22.35
N GLU A 133 10.18 -6.41 23.14
CA GLU A 133 10.74 -7.37 24.09
C GLU A 133 10.39 -6.97 25.54
N ASN A 134 10.61 -7.89 26.50
CA ASN A 134 10.49 -7.63 27.94
C ASN A 134 9.15 -6.98 28.36
N ILE A 135 8.06 -7.39 27.72
CA ILE A 135 6.74 -6.79 27.91
C ILE A 135 6.10 -7.28 29.21
N SER A 136 5.60 -6.35 30.02
CA SER A 136 4.80 -6.65 31.22
C SER A 136 3.66 -5.66 31.42
N VAL A 137 2.49 -6.19 31.82
CA VAL A 137 1.32 -5.40 32.22
C VAL A 137 1.49 -4.95 33.68
N THR A 138 1.28 -3.67 33.94
CA THR A 138 1.41 -3.07 35.26
C THR A 138 0.09 -3.22 36.02
N ARG A 139 0.15 -3.65 37.29
CA ARG A 139 -1.03 -3.75 38.17
C ARG A 139 -1.15 -2.59 39.16
N LYS A 140 -0.28 -1.59 39.06
CA LYS A 140 -0.15 -0.51 40.04
C LYS A 140 -1.02 0.68 39.65
N THR A 141 -2.14 0.83 40.36
CA THR A 141 -2.88 2.09 40.43
C THR A 141 -2.04 3.13 41.18
N GLY A 142 -1.17 3.83 40.46
CA GLY A 142 -0.29 4.85 41.04
C GLY A 142 0.86 5.34 40.13
N ASP A 143 1.19 4.59 39.08
CA ASP A 143 2.30 4.93 38.16
C ASP A 143 1.87 5.92 37.05
N GLY A 144 0.95 6.84 37.39
CA GLY A 144 0.45 7.89 36.49
C GLY A 144 -0.13 7.36 35.16
N GLY A 145 -0.79 6.20 35.22
CA GLY A 145 -1.54 5.63 34.11
C GLY A 145 -0.72 4.87 33.07
N ILE A 146 0.48 4.39 33.41
CA ILE A 146 1.20 3.41 32.59
C ILE A 146 0.57 2.03 32.83
N ASP A 147 0.07 1.40 31.77
CA ASP A 147 -0.64 0.12 31.81
C ASP A 147 0.25 -1.05 31.30
N VAL A 148 1.20 -0.77 30.40
CA VAL A 148 2.17 -1.75 29.89
C VAL A 148 3.56 -1.11 29.80
N ILE A 149 4.60 -1.88 30.13
CA ILE A 149 6.00 -1.49 29.87
C ILE A 149 6.67 -2.54 28.99
N GLY A 150 7.61 -2.11 28.14
CA GLY A 150 8.39 -2.99 27.28
C GLY A 150 9.65 -2.34 26.73
N GLU A 151 10.43 -3.09 25.96
CA GLU A 151 11.66 -2.64 25.31
C GLU A 151 11.50 -2.72 23.78
N LEU A 152 11.79 -1.62 23.08
CA LEU A 152 11.97 -1.63 21.64
C LEU A 152 13.46 -1.83 21.33
N VAL A 153 13.80 -2.96 20.71
CA VAL A 153 15.17 -3.30 20.33
C VAL A 153 15.39 -3.05 18.84
N VAL A 154 16.25 -2.08 18.52
CA VAL A 154 16.61 -1.74 17.14
C VAL A 154 18.00 -2.26 16.82
N ALA A 155 18.12 -2.93 15.67
CA ALA A 155 19.37 -3.53 15.19
C ALA A 155 20.05 -4.48 16.21
N GLY A 156 19.28 -5.06 17.13
CA GLY A 156 19.77 -6.00 18.15
C GLY A 156 20.65 -5.39 19.25
N CYS A 157 20.87 -4.07 19.28
CA CYS A 157 21.79 -3.43 20.22
C CYS A 157 21.26 -2.14 20.85
N ILE A 158 20.35 -1.43 20.19
CA ILE A 158 19.77 -0.18 20.72
C ILE A 158 18.48 -0.54 21.45
N LYS A 159 18.45 -0.38 22.77
CA LYS A 159 17.28 -0.62 23.61
C LYS A 159 16.64 0.68 24.02
N ASN A 160 15.34 0.82 23.75
CA ASN A 160 14.55 1.94 24.24
C ASN A 160 13.44 1.41 25.15
N ASN A 161 13.36 1.93 26.37
CA ASN A 161 12.27 1.61 27.29
C ASN A 161 11.02 2.36 26.84
N VAL A 162 9.93 1.62 26.64
CA VAL A 162 8.65 2.15 26.18
C VAL A 162 7.61 1.96 27.27
N CYS A 163 7.01 3.08 27.69
CA CYS A 163 5.91 3.12 28.64
C CYS A 163 4.61 3.34 27.86
N VAL A 164 3.66 2.42 28.02
CA VAL A 164 2.44 2.38 27.24
C VAL A 164 1.25 2.70 28.13
N GLN A 165 0.40 3.62 27.67
CA GLN A 165 -0.92 3.85 28.24
C GLN A 165 -1.99 3.40 27.25
N VAL A 166 -2.99 2.70 27.77
CA VAL A 166 -4.08 2.11 27.02
C VAL A 166 -5.39 2.73 27.47
N LYS A 167 -6.23 3.17 26.52
CA LYS A 167 -7.58 3.67 26.82
C LYS A 167 -8.63 3.01 25.94
N ARG A 168 -9.58 2.35 26.58
CA ARG A 168 -10.80 1.87 25.94
C ARG A 168 -11.92 2.89 26.12
N LEU A 169 -12.27 3.62 25.07
CA LEU A 169 -13.32 4.63 25.09
C LEU A 169 -13.84 4.92 23.68
N ARG A 170 -15.04 5.51 23.60
CA ARG A 170 -15.69 5.85 22.31
C ARG A 170 -15.38 7.27 21.83
N ASN A 171 -15.16 8.19 22.76
CA ASN A 171 -14.91 9.60 22.45
C ASN A 171 -13.44 9.84 22.09
N ASN A 172 -13.09 11.02 21.56
CA ASN A 172 -11.68 11.29 21.30
C ASN A 172 -10.88 11.43 22.60
N VAL A 173 -9.67 10.89 22.62
CA VAL A 173 -8.71 11.09 23.73
C VAL A 173 -8.35 12.57 23.82
N GLN A 174 -8.41 13.13 25.03
CA GLN A 174 -8.15 14.55 25.30
C GLN A 174 -6.69 14.81 25.65
N ARG A 175 -6.27 16.07 25.52
CA ARG A 175 -4.87 16.50 25.74
C ARG A 175 -4.34 16.10 27.10
N SER A 176 -5.18 16.19 28.14
CA SER A 176 -4.81 15.87 29.52
C SER A 176 -4.26 14.46 29.67
N SER A 177 -4.84 13.46 28.99
CA SER A 177 -4.36 12.07 29.05
C SER A 177 -2.95 11.92 28.46
N ILE A 178 -2.65 12.65 27.37
CA ILE A 178 -1.29 12.63 26.79
C ILE A 178 -0.29 13.32 27.73
N SER A 179 -0.69 14.44 28.34
CA SER A 179 0.13 15.14 29.34
C SER A 179 0.36 14.32 30.61
N GLU A 180 -0.60 13.50 31.02
CA GLU A 180 -0.50 12.60 32.17
C GLU A 180 0.54 11.51 31.90
N LEU A 181 0.42 10.75 30.79
CA LEU A 181 1.43 9.77 30.38
C LEU A 181 2.82 10.41 30.33
N ARG A 182 2.92 11.59 29.72
CA ARG A 182 4.17 12.34 29.62
C ARG A 182 4.81 12.64 30.97
N GLY A 183 4.00 13.00 31.97
CA GLY A 183 4.46 13.28 33.33
C GLY A 183 5.00 12.05 34.06
N SER A 184 4.55 10.86 33.66
CA SER A 184 4.97 9.57 34.21
C SER A 184 6.26 9.04 33.58
N LEU A 185 6.69 9.58 32.44
CA LEU A 185 7.92 9.15 31.76
C LEU A 185 9.17 9.62 32.51
N ARG A 186 10.10 8.70 32.72
CA ARG A 186 11.44 8.99 33.23
C ARG A 186 12.37 9.48 32.11
N PRO A 187 13.53 10.07 32.44
CA PRO A 187 14.51 10.43 31.43
C PRO A 187 14.84 9.25 30.51
N HIS A 188 14.87 9.49 29.20
CA HIS A 188 15.15 8.51 28.15
C HIS A 188 14.05 7.46 27.89
N GLU A 189 12.92 7.49 28.59
CA GLU A 189 11.75 6.68 28.24
C GLU A 189 10.94 7.31 27.11
N ILE A 190 10.32 6.46 26.31
CA ILE A 190 9.45 6.84 25.20
C ILE A 190 8.01 6.46 25.56
N GLY A 191 7.05 7.33 25.28
CA GLY A 191 5.64 7.03 25.47
C GLY A 191 5.01 6.37 24.25
N LEU A 192 4.08 5.46 24.48
CA LEU A 192 3.15 4.97 23.47
C LEU A 192 1.73 5.05 24.03
N PHE A 193 0.84 5.73 23.33
CA PHE A 193 -0.56 5.80 23.71
C PHE A 193 -1.38 4.98 22.73
N ILE A 194 -2.18 4.04 23.23
CA ILE A 194 -3.05 3.18 22.41
C ILE A 194 -4.50 3.38 22.85
N THR A 195 -5.41 3.56 21.89
CA THR A 195 -6.84 3.74 22.18
C THR A 195 -7.74 3.03 21.19
N THR A 196 -8.97 2.72 21.58
CA THR A 196 -10.04 2.26 20.68
C THR A 196 -10.72 3.39 19.92
N SER A 197 -10.39 4.66 20.19
CA SER A 197 -10.96 5.84 19.51
C SER A 197 -9.93 6.61 18.68
N ASP A 198 -10.23 7.86 18.30
CA ASP A 198 -9.27 8.78 17.69
C ASP A 198 -8.79 9.82 18.74
N TYR A 199 -7.85 10.66 18.36
CA TYR A 199 -7.29 11.70 19.22
C TYR A 199 -7.87 13.08 18.88
N SER A 200 -8.04 13.93 19.90
CA SER A 200 -8.32 15.35 19.66
C SER A 200 -7.13 16.02 18.97
N LYS A 201 -7.36 17.09 18.20
CA LYS A 201 -6.25 17.87 17.59
C LYS A 201 -5.24 18.36 18.66
N PRO A 202 -5.69 18.90 19.82
CA PRO A 202 -4.77 19.24 20.91
C PRO A 202 -3.95 18.05 21.44
N SER A 203 -4.52 16.85 21.48
CA SER A 203 -3.79 15.64 21.92
C SER A 203 -2.69 15.27 20.94
N ILE A 204 -2.97 15.32 19.63
CA ILE A 204 -1.98 15.06 18.58
C ILE A 204 -0.86 16.11 18.63
N GLN A 205 -1.20 17.38 18.85
CA GLN A 205 -0.21 18.45 19.02
C GLN A 205 0.65 18.25 20.26
N GLU A 206 0.05 17.86 21.38
CA GLU A 206 0.78 17.59 22.62
C GLU A 206 1.73 16.40 22.47
N ALA A 207 1.33 15.34 21.77
CA ALA A 207 2.17 14.17 21.52
C ALA A 207 3.38 14.50 20.62
N ASN A 208 3.17 15.30 19.57
CA ASN A 208 4.17 15.66 18.55
C ASN A 208 5.04 16.88 18.92
N ASP A 209 4.99 17.37 20.15
CA ASP A 209 5.80 18.50 20.59
C ASP A 209 7.30 18.14 20.55
N PRO A 210 8.11 18.76 19.67
CA PRO A 210 9.50 18.34 19.45
C PRO A 210 10.43 18.67 20.63
N TYR A 211 9.97 19.47 21.60
CA TYR A 211 10.76 19.87 22.77
C TYR A 211 10.46 19.03 24.02
N LYS A 212 9.62 18.00 23.89
CA LYS A 212 9.21 17.13 25.01
C LYS A 212 9.51 15.66 24.71
N ALA A 213 9.42 14.80 25.71
CA ALA A 213 9.64 13.35 25.56
C ALA A 213 8.80 12.75 24.41
N PRO A 214 9.33 11.95 23.49
CA PRO A 214 8.53 11.46 22.37
C PRO A 214 7.35 10.59 22.84
N ILE A 215 6.14 10.86 22.31
CA ILE A 215 4.96 10.03 22.52
C ILE A 215 4.36 9.63 21.17
N SER A 216 4.37 8.33 20.87
CA SER A 216 3.72 7.76 19.69
C SER A 216 2.25 7.47 19.98
N LEU A 217 1.40 7.54 18.96
CA LEU A 217 -0.04 7.35 19.07
C LEU A 217 -0.50 6.22 18.15
N ILE A 218 -1.36 5.33 18.65
CA ILE A 218 -2.06 4.30 17.87
C ILE A 218 -3.55 4.43 18.15
N ASN A 219 -4.31 4.86 17.14
CA ASN A 219 -5.77 4.99 17.24
C ASN A 219 -6.47 3.64 17.01
N GLY A 220 -7.78 3.60 17.24
CA GLY A 220 -8.56 2.36 17.15
C GLY A 220 -8.52 1.70 15.77
N ARG A 221 -8.47 2.48 14.68
CA ARG A 221 -8.40 1.91 13.33
C ARG A 221 -7.03 1.30 13.06
N GLU A 222 -5.97 2.00 13.44
CA GLU A 222 -4.59 1.52 13.32
C GLU A 222 -4.37 0.25 14.15
N LEU A 223 -4.92 0.20 15.37
CA LEU A 223 -4.88 -0.99 16.22
C LEU A 223 -5.56 -2.19 15.54
N ILE A 224 -6.75 -1.99 14.97
CA ILE A 224 -7.49 -3.04 14.27
C ILE A 224 -6.75 -3.51 13.00
N ASP A 225 -6.16 -2.58 12.25
CA ASP A 225 -5.35 -2.91 11.08
C ASP A 225 -4.15 -3.79 11.46
N ILE A 226 -3.43 -3.43 12.53
CA ILE A 226 -2.32 -4.23 13.09
C ILE A 226 -2.82 -5.61 13.52
N MET A 227 -3.94 -5.68 14.26
CA MET A 227 -4.51 -6.96 14.68
C MET A 227 -4.86 -7.86 13.49
N CYS A 228 -5.46 -7.30 12.44
CA CYS A 228 -5.75 -8.04 11.22
C CYS A 228 -4.49 -8.53 10.49
N GLU A 229 -3.43 -7.72 10.46
CA GLU A 229 -2.16 -8.08 9.82
C GLU A 229 -1.51 -9.32 10.47
N PHE A 230 -1.55 -9.42 11.80
CA PHE A 230 -1.05 -10.57 12.55
C PHE A 230 -2.09 -11.67 12.78
N GLY A 231 -3.31 -11.54 12.24
CA GLY A 231 -4.38 -12.53 12.43
C GLY A 231 -4.90 -12.63 13.86
N MET A 232 -4.79 -11.56 14.65
CA MET A 232 -5.30 -11.50 16.02
C MET A 232 -6.80 -11.19 16.03
N GLY A 233 -7.59 -12.12 16.59
CA GLY A 233 -9.06 -11.97 16.68
C GLY A 233 -9.80 -12.07 15.34
N VAL A 234 -9.10 -12.41 14.24
CA VAL A 234 -9.69 -12.59 12.91
C VAL A 234 -9.08 -13.80 12.20
N THR A 235 -9.85 -14.38 11.29
CA THR A 235 -9.40 -15.46 10.41
C THR A 235 -9.38 -14.95 8.97
N SER A 236 -8.35 -15.31 8.22
CA SER A 236 -8.20 -14.92 6.81
C SER A 236 -8.25 -16.13 5.90
N GLU A 237 -9.03 -16.05 4.83
CA GLU A 237 -9.14 -17.07 3.78
C GLU A 237 -8.70 -16.50 2.44
N LYS A 238 -8.01 -17.32 1.63
CA LYS A 238 -7.60 -16.95 0.28
C LYS A 238 -8.69 -17.36 -0.72
N VAL A 239 -9.21 -16.38 -1.46
CA VAL A 239 -10.20 -16.63 -2.51
C VAL A 239 -9.51 -16.68 -3.88
N MET A 240 -9.77 -17.75 -4.65
CA MET A 240 -9.34 -17.87 -6.05
C MET A 240 -10.43 -17.29 -6.96
N ILE A 241 -10.05 -16.35 -7.82
CA ILE A 241 -10.94 -15.76 -8.83
C ILE A 241 -10.40 -16.16 -10.20
N LEU A 242 -11.22 -16.87 -10.99
CA LEU A 242 -10.92 -17.23 -12.36
C LEU A 242 -11.55 -16.18 -13.29
N ASP A 243 -10.81 -15.78 -14.33
CA ASP A 243 -11.33 -14.93 -15.41
C ASP A 243 -10.99 -15.58 -16.75
N ILE A 244 -11.78 -15.28 -17.77
CA ILE A 244 -11.53 -15.75 -19.13
C ILE A 244 -10.43 -14.86 -19.72
N ASP A 245 -9.37 -15.47 -20.24
CA ASP A 245 -8.41 -14.74 -21.06
C ASP A 245 -9.08 -14.32 -22.37
N LYS A 246 -9.33 -13.01 -22.52
CA LYS A 246 -9.94 -12.41 -23.72
C LYS A 246 -8.89 -12.01 -24.76
N SER A 247 -7.59 -12.20 -24.47
CA SER A 247 -6.49 -11.74 -25.31
C SER A 247 -6.04 -12.77 -26.34
N THR A 248 -6.50 -14.02 -26.23
CA THR A 248 -6.18 -15.12 -27.14
C THR A 248 -7.42 -15.96 -27.43
N THR A 249 -7.44 -16.62 -28.59
CA THR A 249 -8.44 -17.65 -28.89
C THR A 249 -8.39 -18.69 -27.77
N ILE A 250 -9.55 -19.12 -27.23
CA ILE A 250 -9.69 -20.08 -26.11
C ILE A 250 -8.88 -21.38 -26.34
N LEU A 251 -8.52 -21.64 -27.59
CA LEU A 251 -7.67 -22.73 -28.04
C LEU A 251 -6.21 -22.27 -28.11
N ASP A 252 -5.38 -22.76 -27.20
CA ASP A 252 -3.91 -22.82 -27.36
C ASP A 252 -3.56 -23.84 -28.45
N ILE A 253 -3.94 -23.59 -29.71
CA ILE A 253 -3.45 -24.38 -30.85
C ILE A 253 -2.03 -23.90 -31.14
N PRO A 254 -0.99 -24.74 -31.00
CA PRO A 254 0.33 -24.41 -31.46
C PRO A 254 0.25 -24.13 -32.97
N GLN A 255 0.55 -22.90 -33.38
CA GLN A 255 0.59 -22.57 -34.80
C GLN A 255 1.62 -23.49 -35.50
N PRO A 256 1.29 -24.07 -36.67
CA PRO A 256 2.20 -24.95 -37.38
C PRO A 256 3.55 -24.26 -37.64
N PHE A 257 4.61 -25.02 -37.39
CA PHE A 257 5.99 -24.59 -37.37
C PHE A 257 6.50 -24.23 -38.77
N ASP A 258 6.88 -22.97 -38.99
CA ASP A 258 7.64 -22.56 -40.16
C ASP A 258 9.13 -22.95 -39.97
N LEU A 259 9.58 -23.97 -40.71
CA LEU A 259 10.94 -24.53 -40.67
C LEU A 259 12.03 -23.54 -41.13
N ASN A 260 11.67 -22.35 -41.63
CA ASN A 260 12.60 -21.39 -42.23
C ASN A 260 12.95 -20.18 -41.32
N GLN A 261 12.51 -20.13 -40.06
CA GLN A 261 12.93 -19.05 -39.15
C GLN A 261 14.36 -19.27 -38.64
N GLU A 262 15.27 -18.33 -38.95
CA GLU A 262 16.58 -18.27 -38.29
C GLU A 262 16.40 -17.86 -36.82
N GLY A 263 16.57 -18.83 -35.91
CA GLY A 263 16.60 -18.58 -34.47
C GLY A 263 17.94 -18.00 -34.00
N ILE A 264 17.92 -17.28 -32.88
CA ILE A 264 19.11 -16.75 -32.23
C ILE A 264 19.58 -17.74 -31.17
N GLU A 265 20.81 -18.23 -31.28
CA GLU A 265 21.40 -19.07 -30.23
C GLU A 265 21.61 -18.24 -28.95
N ILE A 266 21.09 -18.76 -27.85
CA ILE A 266 21.22 -18.20 -26.51
C ILE A 266 21.87 -19.21 -25.59
N PHE A 267 22.62 -18.74 -24.61
CA PHE A 267 23.31 -19.57 -23.64
C PHE A 267 23.30 -18.98 -22.23
N THR A 268 23.57 -19.84 -21.26
CA THR A 268 23.78 -19.45 -19.86
C THR A 268 24.72 -20.42 -19.15
N LYS A 269 25.37 -19.97 -18.08
CA LYS A 269 26.22 -20.82 -17.24
C LYS A 269 25.55 -20.98 -15.87
N TYR A 270 25.19 -22.19 -15.53
CA TYR A 270 24.56 -22.52 -14.25
C TYR A 270 25.22 -23.76 -13.64
N LYS A 271 25.60 -23.68 -12.35
CA LYS A 271 26.31 -24.74 -11.61
C LYS A 271 27.51 -25.35 -12.36
N GLY A 272 28.27 -24.50 -13.07
CA GLY A 272 29.47 -24.92 -13.79
C GLY A 272 29.23 -25.48 -15.20
N GLN A 273 27.99 -25.77 -15.57
CA GLN A 273 27.61 -26.25 -16.91
C GLN A 273 27.08 -25.10 -17.78
N ILE A 274 27.30 -25.19 -19.08
CA ILE A 274 26.75 -24.27 -20.07
C ILE A 274 25.53 -24.92 -20.72
N TYR A 275 24.42 -24.20 -20.74
CA TYR A 275 23.19 -24.61 -21.38
C TYR A 275 22.95 -23.73 -22.59
N TYR A 276 22.50 -24.34 -23.70
CA TYR A 276 22.19 -23.68 -24.96
C TYR A 276 20.71 -23.85 -25.28
N ALA A 277 20.10 -22.81 -25.84
CA ALA A 277 18.75 -22.83 -26.37
C ALA A 277 18.68 -21.97 -27.64
N ILE A 278 17.60 -22.10 -28.41
CA ILE A 278 17.35 -21.28 -29.60
C ILE A 278 16.14 -20.40 -29.35
N TYR A 279 16.35 -19.07 -29.38
CA TYR A 279 15.32 -18.07 -29.24
C TYR A 279 14.75 -17.69 -30.60
N PHE A 280 13.44 -17.86 -30.79
CA PHE A 280 12.73 -17.42 -32.00
C PHE A 280 11.92 -16.15 -31.73
N SER A 281 11.20 -16.10 -30.61
CA SER A 281 10.39 -14.95 -30.20
C SER A 281 10.12 -14.97 -28.69
N GLU A 282 9.46 -13.93 -28.16
CA GLU A 282 9.17 -13.79 -26.73
C GLU A 282 8.42 -15.00 -26.15
N ASN A 283 7.62 -15.66 -27.01
CA ASN A 283 6.78 -16.79 -26.63
C ASN A 283 7.25 -18.11 -27.27
N LYS A 284 8.47 -18.17 -27.83
CA LYS A 284 8.98 -19.35 -28.52
C LYS A 284 10.49 -19.52 -28.35
N ILE A 285 10.86 -20.47 -27.48
CA ILE A 285 12.26 -20.86 -27.22
C ILE A 285 12.36 -22.38 -27.32
N LEU A 286 13.29 -22.88 -28.11
CA LEU A 286 13.59 -24.31 -28.24
C LEU A 286 14.75 -24.68 -27.31
N TYR A 287 14.53 -25.65 -26.44
CA TYR A 287 15.53 -26.16 -25.52
C TYR A 287 15.28 -27.65 -25.32
N ASP A 288 16.33 -28.47 -25.47
CA ASP A 288 16.24 -29.93 -25.30
C ASP A 288 15.12 -30.59 -26.14
N ASN A 289 15.00 -30.17 -27.41
CA ASN A 289 13.94 -30.57 -28.36
C ASN A 289 12.49 -30.25 -27.93
N GLU A 290 12.29 -29.48 -26.87
CA GLU A 290 10.98 -29.00 -26.42
C GLU A 290 10.81 -27.49 -26.69
N VAL A 291 9.59 -27.07 -27.05
CA VAL A 291 9.25 -25.66 -27.26
C VAL A 291 8.61 -25.08 -26.01
N TYR A 292 9.16 -23.96 -25.53
CA TYR A 292 8.72 -23.26 -24.34
C TYR A 292 8.12 -21.89 -24.69
N THR A 293 7.15 -21.48 -23.86
CA THR A 293 6.35 -20.26 -24.04
C THR A 293 6.99 -19.00 -23.46
N SER A 294 8.15 -19.09 -22.80
CA SER A 294 8.91 -17.91 -22.37
C SER A 294 10.37 -18.26 -22.01
N PRO A 295 11.30 -17.29 -22.06
CA PRO A 295 12.69 -17.54 -21.65
C PRO A 295 12.79 -17.94 -20.17
N SER A 296 11.84 -17.48 -19.35
CA SER A 296 11.76 -17.81 -17.92
C SER A 296 11.34 -19.26 -17.69
N ALA A 297 10.45 -19.80 -18.52
CA ALA A 297 10.05 -21.21 -18.43
C ALA A 297 11.24 -22.14 -18.70
N VAL A 298 12.02 -21.87 -19.75
CA VAL A 298 13.27 -22.61 -20.03
C VAL A 298 14.29 -22.43 -18.91
N GLY A 299 14.48 -21.19 -18.45
CA GLY A 299 15.40 -20.92 -17.34
C GLY A 299 15.03 -21.70 -16.08
N THR A 300 13.74 -21.81 -15.80
CA THR A 300 13.21 -22.56 -14.64
C THR A 300 13.49 -24.05 -14.80
N LYS A 301 13.35 -24.60 -16.01
CA LYS A 301 13.76 -25.97 -16.33
C LYS A 301 15.25 -26.20 -16.07
N VAL A 302 16.11 -25.29 -16.54
CA VAL A 302 17.57 -25.34 -16.31
C VAL A 302 17.92 -25.26 -14.81
N GLN A 303 17.15 -24.50 -14.03
CA GLN A 303 17.33 -24.38 -12.58
C GLN A 303 16.57 -25.44 -11.77
N ASN A 304 16.14 -26.55 -12.37
CA ASN A 304 15.39 -27.63 -11.71
C ASN A 304 14.15 -27.14 -10.95
N GLY A 305 13.35 -26.26 -11.56
CA GLY A 305 12.08 -25.78 -11.01
C GLY A 305 12.18 -24.48 -10.21
N GLN A 306 13.38 -23.92 -9.98
CA GLN A 306 13.49 -22.60 -9.34
C GLN A 306 13.11 -21.47 -10.31
N PRO A 307 12.28 -20.50 -9.90
CA PRO A 307 11.90 -19.38 -10.77
C PRO A 307 13.08 -18.49 -11.14
N VAL A 308 13.16 -18.09 -12.41
CA VAL A 308 14.25 -17.26 -12.94
C VAL A 308 13.70 -16.14 -13.81
N ASN A 309 14.39 -14.99 -13.79
CA ASN A 309 14.18 -13.95 -14.80
C ASN A 309 14.89 -14.35 -16.11
N GLY A 310 14.17 -15.08 -16.97
CA GLY A 310 14.71 -15.61 -18.22
C GLY A 310 15.39 -14.57 -19.12
N TRP A 311 14.87 -13.34 -19.14
CA TRP A 311 15.39 -12.25 -19.98
C TRP A 311 16.80 -11.80 -19.61
N ARG A 312 17.19 -11.92 -18.34
CA ARG A 312 18.57 -11.63 -17.89
C ARG A 312 19.42 -12.88 -17.73
N PHE A 313 18.75 -14.02 -17.56
CA PHE A 313 19.40 -15.32 -17.37
C PHE A 313 20.06 -15.82 -18.65
N TRP A 314 19.39 -15.65 -19.79
CA TRP A 314 19.90 -16.00 -21.10
C TRP A 314 20.73 -14.87 -21.70
N LYS A 315 21.80 -15.25 -22.40
CA LYS A 315 22.69 -14.33 -23.12
C LYS A 315 22.83 -14.78 -24.57
N PHE A 316 23.07 -13.85 -25.48
CA PHE A 316 23.42 -14.15 -26.87
C PHE A 316 24.70 -13.40 -27.26
N ILE A 317 25.35 -13.84 -28.34
CA ILE A 317 26.46 -13.12 -28.96
C ILE A 317 25.87 -12.27 -30.09
N ASP A 318 26.02 -10.95 -30.00
CA ASP A 318 25.56 -10.05 -31.06
C ASP A 318 26.49 -10.16 -32.26
N LYS A 319 25.93 -10.48 -33.44
CA LYS A 319 26.69 -10.65 -34.68
C LYS A 319 27.39 -9.36 -35.14
N LYS A 320 26.95 -8.18 -34.67
CA LYS A 320 27.49 -6.87 -35.10
C LYS A 320 28.81 -6.52 -34.43
N ASP A 321 28.97 -6.84 -33.15
CA ASP A 321 30.15 -6.47 -32.35
C ASP A 321 30.84 -7.65 -31.66
N ASN A 322 30.31 -8.86 -31.87
CA ASN A 322 30.78 -10.13 -31.30
C ASN A 322 30.86 -10.13 -29.77
N LYS A 323 30.06 -9.29 -29.10
CA LYS A 323 29.98 -9.22 -27.63
C LYS A 323 28.77 -9.95 -27.11
N THR A 324 28.88 -10.40 -25.86
CA THR A 324 27.80 -11.10 -25.16
C THR A 324 26.85 -10.11 -24.50
N TYR A 325 25.56 -10.23 -24.78
CA TYR A 325 24.50 -9.41 -24.18
C TYR A 325 23.39 -10.26 -23.57
N PRO A 326 22.72 -9.76 -22.52
CA PRO A 326 21.49 -10.37 -22.02
C PRO A 326 20.38 -10.33 -23.08
N LEU A 327 19.50 -11.34 -23.04
CA LEU A 327 18.42 -11.52 -24.00
C LEU A 327 17.40 -10.35 -23.99
N ASP A 328 17.25 -9.66 -22.86
CA ASP A 328 16.37 -8.49 -22.70
C ASP A 328 16.67 -7.34 -23.68
N ARG A 329 17.90 -7.27 -24.21
CA ARG A 329 18.30 -6.30 -25.22
C ARG A 329 17.47 -6.41 -26.51
N LEU A 330 17.11 -7.62 -26.93
CA LEU A 330 16.31 -7.86 -28.14
C LEU A 330 14.87 -7.32 -28.03
N ARG A 331 14.36 -7.09 -26.81
CA ARG A 331 13.04 -6.50 -26.58
C ARG A 331 13.04 -4.98 -26.75
N LYS A 332 14.17 -4.34 -26.47
CA LYS A 332 14.30 -2.87 -26.53
C LYS A 332 14.43 -2.34 -27.94
N GLU A 333 14.88 -3.16 -28.89
CA GLU A 333 15.07 -2.76 -30.30
C GLU A 333 13.78 -2.82 -31.13
N LYS A 334 12.68 -3.40 -30.61
CA LYS A 334 11.37 -3.49 -31.27
C LYS A 334 10.36 -2.39 -30.86
N LYS A 335 10.73 -1.46 -30.00
CA LYS A 335 9.94 -0.28 -29.58
C LYS A 335 10.61 0.98 -30.07
#